data_AF-A0A7S3K7J1-F1
#
_entry.id   AF-A0A7S3K7J1-F1
#
_cell.length_a   1.000
_cell.length_b   1.000
_cell.length_c   1.000
_cell.angle_alpha   90.00
_cell.angle_beta   90.00
_cell.angle_gamma   90.00
#
_symmetry.space_group_name_H-M   'P 1'
#
loop_
_entity.id
_entity.type
_entity.pdbx_description
1 polymer ?
#
loop_
_entity_poly.entity_id
_entity_poly.type
_entity_poly.pdbx_seq_one_letter_code
_entity_poly.pdbx_strand_id
1 'polypeptide(L)'
;MKKRRIVPLLVSMLERNNPDLLYIVLSFLKKLSVFGSNKDDMLELDIMKKLNRFIPCQNALLTQTALRLLFNLSFDNEIRERVNAIGMIPKLVELLKVAQYRSILLRILYHLSSDDKIKATFAYTSCIPLVYQLVIHFPDAIIGKELIALAINLTTNKTNAALISQDDQLEALIERAFKCNDVLLFRVVRNIAQFGPVTNIDIYEKYMDKIIELTKQCGDNTDLQIELIGTLVYINIEKWDTVLSQGDFLDFIHNNLVSDYSEDDLVLETIMLIGTMCRSEKCAEAIAGSYIIGMLHELLGAKQEDDEMVQQILYTYHRLLYYRVTREIMLEQTQIVNVILELLNDKNPNIRKLVNSTLDLVQLHDEIWKQEIKTKKFEMHNEVYL
;
A
#
# COMPACT_ATOMS: atom_id res chain seq x y z
N MET A 1 10.33 35.77 -14.73
CA MET A 1 10.99 36.61 -13.70
C MET A 1 12.44 36.21 -13.39
N LYS A 2 12.92 35.02 -13.82
CA LYS A 2 14.33 34.59 -13.69
C LYS A 2 15.35 35.65 -14.14
N LYS A 3 15.07 36.35 -15.25
CA LYS A 3 15.92 37.43 -15.80
C LYS A 3 16.11 38.66 -14.89
N ARG A 4 15.32 38.82 -13.81
CA ARG A 4 15.39 39.99 -12.91
C ARG A 4 15.96 39.68 -11.51
N ARG A 5 16.45 38.45 -11.26
CA ARG A 5 17.00 38.02 -9.95
C ARG A 5 16.09 38.34 -8.75
N ILE A 6 14.78 38.29 -8.95
CA ILE A 6 13.79 38.67 -7.93
C ILE A 6 13.77 37.65 -6.79
N VAL A 7 13.91 36.35 -7.07
CA VAL A 7 13.90 35.30 -6.05
C VAL A 7 15.05 35.49 -5.03
N PRO A 8 16.33 35.63 -5.43
CA PRO A 8 17.42 35.94 -4.49
C PRO A 8 17.15 37.15 -3.58
N LEU A 9 16.64 38.25 -4.15
CA LEU A 9 16.30 39.45 -3.38
C LEU A 9 15.23 39.14 -2.33
N LEU A 10 14.14 38.48 -2.72
CA LEU A 10 13.05 38.12 -1.81
C LEU A 10 13.51 37.14 -0.72
N VAL A 11 14.29 36.12 -1.06
CA VAL A 11 14.80 35.16 -0.06
C VAL A 11 15.70 35.85 0.96
N SER A 12 16.57 36.78 0.54
CA SER A 12 17.40 37.56 1.47
C SER A 12 16.56 38.47 2.39
N MET A 13 15.42 38.99 1.91
CA MET A 13 14.53 39.84 2.71
C MET A 13 13.82 39.08 3.85
N LEU A 14 13.78 37.75 3.83
CA LEU A 14 13.24 36.93 4.94
C LEU A 14 14.05 37.02 6.23
N GLU A 15 15.27 37.57 6.16
CA GLU A 15 16.12 37.81 7.34
C GLU A 15 15.72 39.08 8.12
N ARG A 16 14.89 39.94 7.52
CA ARG A 16 14.40 41.16 8.18
C ARG A 16 13.40 40.80 9.29
N ASN A 17 13.02 41.80 10.09
CA ASN A 17 12.12 41.63 11.24
C ASN A 17 10.81 42.43 11.13
N ASN A 18 10.65 43.28 10.10
CA ASN A 18 9.42 44.03 9.90
C ASN A 18 8.28 43.08 9.43
N PRO A 19 7.19 42.90 10.20
CA PRO A 19 6.16 41.91 9.88
C PRO A 19 5.44 42.17 8.56
N ASP A 20 5.19 43.44 8.21
CA ASP A 20 4.49 43.81 6.97
C ASP A 20 5.35 43.48 5.74
N LEU A 21 6.64 43.80 5.80
CA LEU A 21 7.60 43.42 4.77
C LEU A 21 7.67 41.89 4.63
N LEU A 22 7.79 41.17 5.75
CA LEU A 22 7.87 39.71 5.72
C LEU A 22 6.61 39.07 5.14
N TYR A 23 5.43 39.62 5.46
CA TYR A 23 4.16 39.18 4.88
C TYR A 23 4.14 39.36 3.36
N ILE A 24 4.55 40.53 2.88
CA ILE A 24 4.63 40.84 1.44
C ILE A 24 5.63 39.89 0.77
N VAL A 25 6.82 39.72 1.33
CA VAL A 25 7.88 38.86 0.78
C VAL A 25 7.42 37.40 0.71
N LEU A 26 6.87 36.84 1.79
CA LEU A 26 6.33 35.47 1.79
C LEU A 26 5.20 35.32 0.77
N SER A 27 4.32 36.33 0.64
CA SER A 27 3.23 36.32 -0.32
C SER A 27 3.72 36.32 -1.77
N PHE A 28 4.79 37.07 -2.07
CA PHE A 28 5.43 37.04 -3.39
C PHE A 28 6.12 35.71 -3.67
N LEU A 29 6.92 35.20 -2.72
CA LEU A 29 7.55 33.89 -2.86
C LEU A 29 6.49 32.80 -3.08
N LYS A 30 5.38 32.81 -2.35
CA LYS A 30 4.25 31.88 -2.56
C LYS A 30 3.67 31.96 -3.98
N LYS A 31 3.56 33.16 -4.57
CA LYS A 31 3.10 33.33 -5.95
C LYS A 31 4.14 32.85 -6.96
N LEU A 32 5.42 32.99 -6.65
CA LEU A 32 6.51 32.60 -7.54
C LEU A 32 6.79 31.09 -7.51
N SER A 33 6.52 30.43 -6.38
CA SER A 33 6.83 29.00 -6.16
C SER A 33 6.00 28.04 -7.01
N VAL A 34 4.94 28.53 -7.68
CA VAL A 34 4.15 27.72 -8.64
C VAL A 34 4.89 27.49 -9.96
N PHE A 35 5.98 28.22 -10.22
CA PHE A 35 6.80 28.06 -11.42
C PHE A 35 8.06 27.27 -11.08
N GLY A 36 8.29 26.14 -11.78
CA GLY A 36 9.41 25.22 -11.55
C GLY A 36 10.76 25.95 -11.42
N SER A 37 11.12 26.79 -12.39
CA SER A 37 12.40 27.50 -12.35
C SER A 37 12.60 28.41 -11.13
N ASN A 38 11.53 28.99 -10.57
CA ASN A 38 11.65 29.84 -9.39
C ASN A 38 11.71 28.99 -8.11
N LYS A 39 11.04 27.83 -8.10
CA LYS A 39 11.14 26.86 -7.02
C LYS A 39 12.56 26.32 -6.92
N ASP A 40 13.18 26.00 -8.06
CA ASP A 40 14.57 25.55 -8.13
C ASP A 40 15.51 26.64 -7.60
N ASP A 41 15.35 27.89 -8.05
CA ASP A 41 16.11 29.04 -7.51
C ASP A 41 15.92 29.18 -5.97
N MET A 42 14.72 28.93 -5.43
CA MET A 42 14.48 28.98 -3.97
C MET A 42 15.18 27.83 -3.23
N LEU A 43 15.19 26.63 -3.80
CA LEU A 43 15.84 25.45 -3.25
C LEU A 43 17.36 25.63 -3.18
N GLU A 44 17.98 26.15 -4.25
CA GLU A 44 19.41 26.51 -4.30
C GLU A 44 19.78 27.53 -3.20
N LEU A 45 18.87 28.44 -2.87
CA LEU A 45 19.05 29.46 -1.83
C LEU A 45 18.70 29.00 -0.41
N ASP A 46 18.48 27.70 -0.21
CA ASP A 46 18.14 27.09 1.07
C ASP A 46 16.92 27.73 1.77
N ILE A 47 15.85 27.91 1.00
CA ILE A 47 14.60 28.50 1.47
C ILE A 47 14.03 27.83 2.72
N MET A 48 14.27 26.52 2.91
CA MET A 48 13.75 25.77 4.07
C MET A 48 14.35 26.25 5.39
N LYS A 49 15.65 26.57 5.42
CA LYS A 49 16.30 27.15 6.59
C LYS A 49 15.72 28.53 6.93
N LYS A 50 15.39 29.34 5.92
CA LYS A 50 14.73 30.64 6.12
C LYS A 50 13.29 30.49 6.57
N LEU A 51 12.55 29.51 6.04
CA LEU A 51 11.14 29.28 6.38
C LEU A 51 10.94 28.76 7.81
N ASN A 52 11.93 28.07 8.38
CA ASN A 52 11.84 27.44 9.70
C ASN A 52 11.49 28.41 10.84
N ARG A 53 11.87 29.69 10.75
CA ARG A 53 11.54 30.70 11.77
C ARG A 53 10.08 31.16 11.75
N PHE A 54 9.32 30.82 10.70
CA PHE A 54 7.92 31.22 10.54
C PHE A 54 6.94 30.11 10.92
N ILE A 55 7.43 28.89 11.19
CA ILE A 55 6.62 27.70 11.43
C ILE A 55 6.98 27.07 12.79
N PRO A 56 6.23 27.39 13.86
CA PRO A 56 5.37 28.58 13.99
C PRO A 56 6.17 29.85 14.33
N CYS A 57 5.54 31.00 14.12
CA CYS A 57 5.92 32.27 14.76
C CYS A 57 4.70 32.91 15.44
N GLN A 58 4.94 33.93 16.28
CA GLN A 58 3.87 34.59 17.04
C GLN A 58 2.80 35.26 16.14
N ASN A 59 3.17 35.63 14.92
CA ASN A 59 2.24 36.23 13.97
C ASN A 59 1.52 35.13 13.17
N ALA A 60 0.23 34.95 13.45
CA ALA A 60 -0.60 33.94 12.80
C ALA A 60 -0.68 34.11 11.27
N LEU A 61 -0.70 35.35 10.78
CA LEU A 61 -0.74 35.64 9.34
C LEU A 61 0.57 35.25 8.64
N LEU A 62 1.72 35.50 9.28
CA LEU A 62 3.02 35.06 8.77
C LEU A 62 3.12 33.53 8.77
N THR A 63 2.71 32.86 9.86
CA THR A 63 2.67 31.40 9.93
C THR A 63 1.79 30.82 8.82
N GLN A 64 0.57 31.34 8.64
CA GLN A 64 -0.35 30.92 7.58
C GLN A 64 0.24 31.10 6.18
N THR A 65 0.94 32.22 5.94
CA THR A 65 1.54 32.53 4.64
C THR A 65 2.75 31.65 4.37
N ALA A 66 3.57 31.39 5.39
CA ALA A 66 4.69 30.45 5.33
C ALA A 66 4.23 29.02 5.05
N LEU A 67 3.17 28.54 5.71
CA LEU A 67 2.57 27.23 5.42
C LEU A 67 2.07 27.14 3.97
N ARG A 68 1.46 28.21 3.43
CA ARG A 68 1.04 28.26 2.01
C ARG A 68 2.21 28.20 1.04
N LEU A 69 3.33 28.83 1.36
CA LEU A 69 4.54 28.69 0.56
C LEU A 69 5.11 27.27 0.68
N LEU A 70 5.20 26.73 1.90
CA LEU A 70 5.66 25.36 2.12
C LEU A 70 4.82 24.33 1.37
N PHE A 71 3.49 24.46 1.36
CA PHE A 71 2.61 23.59 0.59
C PHE A 71 2.94 23.58 -0.91
N ASN A 72 3.20 24.74 -1.51
CA ASN A 72 3.61 24.80 -2.92
C ASN A 72 4.98 24.16 -3.15
N LEU A 73 5.89 24.30 -2.18
CA LEU A 73 7.25 23.75 -2.30
C LEU A 73 7.29 22.24 -2.02
N SER A 74 6.40 21.69 -1.20
CA SER A 74 6.42 20.28 -0.79
C SER A 74 6.06 19.29 -1.90
N PHE A 75 5.62 19.76 -3.06
CA PHE A 75 5.55 18.93 -4.27
C PHE A 75 6.92 18.43 -4.73
N ASP A 76 8.01 19.09 -4.31
CA ASP A 76 9.38 18.70 -4.62
C ASP A 76 9.98 17.76 -3.57
N ASN A 77 10.56 16.64 -4.02
CA ASN A 77 11.14 15.62 -3.14
C ASN A 77 12.28 16.18 -2.27
N GLU A 78 13.18 17.00 -2.84
CA GLU A 78 14.31 17.55 -2.10
C GLU A 78 13.84 18.53 -1.02
N ILE A 79 12.77 19.29 -1.28
CA ILE A 79 12.15 20.13 -0.25
C ILE A 79 11.63 19.28 0.90
N ARG A 80 10.95 18.16 0.62
CA ARG A 80 10.41 17.27 1.68
C ARG A 80 11.53 16.66 2.52
N GLU A 81 12.61 16.23 1.87
CA GLU A 81 13.81 15.75 2.58
C GLU A 81 14.41 16.83 3.49
N ARG A 82 14.52 18.08 3.01
CA ARG A 82 15.01 19.21 3.83
C ARG A 82 14.08 19.54 5.00
N VAL A 83 12.76 19.48 4.82
CA VAL A 83 11.77 19.65 5.90
C VAL A 83 12.00 18.62 7.02
N ASN A 84 12.26 17.36 6.66
CA ASN A 84 12.60 16.31 7.61
C ASN A 84 13.95 16.61 8.29
N ALA A 85 15.00 16.90 7.51
CA ALA A 85 16.36 17.10 8.01
C ALA A 85 16.50 18.26 9.01
N ILE A 86 15.71 19.33 8.86
CA ILE A 86 15.74 20.49 9.78
C ILE A 86 14.80 20.34 10.99
N GLY A 87 14.17 19.16 11.19
CA GLY A 87 13.28 18.88 12.31
C GLY A 87 11.97 19.68 12.28
N MET A 88 11.45 19.99 11.09
CA MET A 88 10.21 20.77 10.96
C MET A 88 8.94 19.94 11.15
N ILE A 89 9.00 18.61 10.93
CA ILE A 89 7.83 17.72 11.04
C ILE A 89 7.14 17.79 12.42
N PRO A 90 7.86 17.67 13.56
CA PRO A 90 7.22 17.81 14.88
C PRO A 90 6.48 19.14 15.05
N LYS A 91 7.01 20.24 14.50
CA LYS A 91 6.36 21.57 14.57
C LYS A 91 5.07 21.61 13.76
N LEU A 92 5.07 21.00 12.57
CA LEU A 92 3.88 20.90 11.72
C LEU A 92 2.79 20.05 12.37
N VAL A 93 3.18 18.94 13.00
CA VAL A 93 2.27 18.06 13.73
C VAL A 93 1.65 18.76 14.93
N GLU A 94 2.43 19.51 15.71
CA GLU A 94 1.88 20.29 16.83
C GLU A 94 0.90 21.37 16.35
N LEU A 95 1.17 22.01 15.21
CA LEU A 95 0.24 22.99 14.62
C LEU A 95 -1.06 22.36 14.09
N LEU A 96 -1.10 21.06 13.83
CA LEU A 96 -2.32 20.36 13.34
C LEU A 96 -3.47 20.43 14.36
N LYS A 97 -3.12 20.58 15.65
CA LYS A 97 -4.07 20.76 16.76
C LYS A 97 -4.83 22.09 16.64
N VAL A 98 -4.27 23.08 15.93
CA VAL A 98 -4.89 24.41 15.75
C VAL A 98 -5.83 24.39 14.54
N ALA A 99 -7.12 24.59 14.78
CA ALA A 99 -8.16 24.50 13.74
C ALA A 99 -7.90 25.39 12.51
N GLN A 100 -7.37 26.60 12.73
CA GLN A 100 -7.03 27.55 11.67
C GLN A 100 -6.05 26.98 10.63
N TYR A 101 -5.10 26.14 11.05
CA TYR A 101 -4.05 25.60 10.18
C TYR A 101 -4.34 24.19 9.68
N ARG A 102 -5.35 23.51 10.25
CA ARG A 102 -5.57 22.08 10.05
C ARG A 102 -5.70 21.67 8.58
N SER A 103 -6.51 22.38 7.80
CA SER A 103 -6.74 22.06 6.38
C SER A 103 -5.44 22.10 5.56
N ILE A 104 -4.61 23.13 5.74
CA ILE A 104 -3.34 23.23 5.00
C ILE A 104 -2.30 22.24 5.53
N LEU A 105 -2.30 21.96 6.83
CA LEU A 105 -1.36 21.01 7.43
C LEU A 105 -1.66 19.59 6.99
N LEU A 106 -2.92 19.16 6.91
CA LEU A 106 -3.26 17.84 6.38
C LEU A 106 -2.69 17.63 4.96
N ARG A 107 -2.78 18.66 4.11
CA ARG A 107 -2.20 18.65 2.76
C ARG A 107 -0.67 18.54 2.77
N ILE A 108 -0.01 19.34 3.61
CA ILE A 108 1.47 19.31 3.72
C ILE A 108 1.92 17.96 4.27
N LEU A 109 1.29 17.47 5.33
CA LEU A 109 1.63 16.19 5.95
C LEU A 109 1.38 15.03 4.99
N TYR A 110 0.34 15.08 4.15
CA TYR A 110 0.10 14.11 3.09
C TYR A 110 1.24 14.10 2.04
N HIS A 111 1.72 15.27 1.60
CA HIS A 111 2.89 15.32 0.71
C HIS A 111 4.11 14.70 1.39
N LEU A 112 4.37 15.05 2.65
CA LEU A 112 5.49 14.50 3.43
C LEU A 112 5.37 12.99 3.67
N SER A 113 4.16 12.47 3.86
CA SER A 113 3.94 11.04 4.06
C SER A 113 4.09 10.22 2.78
N SER A 114 4.30 10.84 1.62
CA SER A 114 4.54 10.12 0.37
C SER A 114 5.97 9.52 0.30
N ASP A 115 6.92 10.00 1.10
CA ASP A 115 8.27 9.44 1.16
C ASP A 115 8.43 8.43 2.30
N ASP A 116 8.86 7.20 1.99
CA ASP A 116 8.98 6.12 2.98
C ASP A 116 9.92 6.44 4.15
N LYS A 117 11.03 7.14 3.88
CA LYS A 117 11.96 7.58 4.93
C LYS A 117 11.30 8.57 5.90
N ILE A 118 10.42 9.42 5.40
CA ILE A 118 9.72 10.44 6.20
C ILE A 118 8.58 9.82 6.99
N LYS A 119 7.88 8.80 6.46
CA LYS A 119 6.84 8.05 7.18
C LYS A 119 7.32 7.59 8.56
N ALA A 120 8.56 7.12 8.67
CA ALA A 120 9.14 6.68 9.94
C ALA A 120 9.28 7.82 10.98
N THR A 121 9.53 9.06 10.54
CA THR A 121 9.63 10.21 11.45
C THR A 121 8.31 10.48 12.19
N PHE A 122 7.17 10.23 11.55
CA PHE A 122 5.86 10.48 12.14
C PHE A 122 5.58 9.62 13.39
N ALA A 123 6.13 8.41 13.46
CA ALA A 123 6.03 7.53 14.62
C ALA A 123 6.56 8.16 15.90
N TYR A 124 7.52 9.07 15.79
CA TYR A 124 8.16 9.76 16.93
C TYR A 124 7.47 11.09 17.27
N THR A 125 6.24 11.31 16.78
CA THR A 125 5.45 12.53 17.00
C THR A 125 4.03 12.17 17.47
N SER A 126 3.24 13.18 17.83
CA SER A 126 1.82 13.01 18.14
C SER A 126 0.92 12.81 16.91
N CYS A 127 1.49 12.63 15.71
CA CYS A 127 0.73 12.58 14.45
C CYS A 127 -0.24 11.40 14.40
N ILE A 128 0.22 10.19 14.70
CA ILE A 128 -0.60 8.99 14.56
C ILE A 128 -1.84 9.03 15.47
N PRO A 129 -1.71 9.33 16.78
CA PRO A 129 -2.89 9.52 17.64
C PRO A 129 -3.80 10.65 17.16
N LEU A 130 -3.26 11.78 16.67
CA LEU A 130 -4.09 12.87 16.15
C LEU A 130 -4.86 12.48 14.89
N VAL A 131 -4.23 11.78 13.95
CA VAL A 131 -4.88 11.30 12.72
C VAL A 131 -5.98 10.30 13.07
N TYR A 132 -5.73 9.35 13.97
CA TYR A 132 -6.76 8.45 14.49
C TYR A 132 -7.96 9.22 15.05
N GLN A 133 -7.72 10.19 15.93
CA GLN A 133 -8.78 10.98 16.56
C GLN A 133 -9.59 11.79 15.53
N LEU A 134 -8.93 12.35 14.52
CA LEU A 134 -9.60 13.06 13.42
C LEU A 134 -10.43 12.13 12.53
N VAL A 135 -9.96 10.90 12.29
CA VAL A 135 -10.64 9.88 11.49
C VAL A 135 -11.88 9.37 12.22
N ILE A 136 -11.74 8.93 13.48
CA ILE A 136 -12.82 8.27 14.20
C ILE A 136 -13.97 9.23 14.55
N HIS A 137 -13.64 10.49 14.84
CA HIS A 137 -14.61 11.55 15.14
C HIS A 137 -14.98 12.41 13.92
N PHE A 138 -14.61 11.99 12.70
CA PHE A 138 -15.00 12.73 11.50
C PHE A 138 -16.53 12.79 11.39
N PRO A 139 -17.13 13.99 11.21
CA PRO A 139 -18.58 14.17 11.35
C PRO A 139 -19.37 13.53 10.22
N ASP A 140 -18.83 13.52 9.00
CA ASP A 140 -19.49 12.93 7.84
C ASP A 140 -19.19 11.43 7.74
N ALA A 141 -20.05 10.69 7.03
CA ALA A 141 -19.82 9.27 6.77
C ALA A 141 -18.51 9.03 6.01
N ILE A 142 -18.30 9.81 4.94
CA ILE A 142 -17.10 9.73 4.12
C ILE A 142 -16.04 10.70 4.63
N ILE A 143 -14.86 10.19 4.92
CA ILE A 143 -13.76 10.99 5.46
C ILE A 143 -13.20 11.92 4.37
N GLY A 144 -12.85 13.15 4.77
CA GLY A 144 -12.24 14.13 3.87
C GLY A 144 -10.95 13.60 3.22
N LYS A 145 -10.84 13.81 1.89
CA LYS A 145 -9.78 13.23 1.03
C LYS A 145 -8.37 13.42 1.58
N GLU A 146 -8.04 14.61 2.06
CA GLU A 146 -6.68 14.88 2.57
C GLU A 146 -6.37 14.16 3.88
N LEU A 147 -7.37 13.97 4.76
CA LEU A 147 -7.18 13.25 6.01
C LEU A 147 -7.03 11.75 5.76
N ILE A 148 -7.91 11.16 4.94
CA ILE A 148 -7.84 9.73 4.66
C ILE A 148 -6.62 9.36 3.83
N ALA A 149 -6.22 10.19 2.86
CA ALA A 149 -5.00 9.97 2.09
C ALA A 149 -3.74 10.04 2.97
N LEU A 150 -3.71 10.93 3.97
CA LEU A 150 -2.64 10.94 4.98
C LEU A 150 -2.63 9.64 5.79
N ALA A 151 -3.79 9.17 6.27
CA ALA A 151 -3.89 7.92 7.03
C ALA A 151 -3.47 6.69 6.20
N ILE A 152 -3.88 6.61 4.93
CA ILE A 152 -3.47 5.56 3.99
C ILE A 152 -1.95 5.54 3.85
N ASN A 153 -1.32 6.67 3.51
CA ASN A 153 0.13 6.75 3.38
C ASN A 153 0.87 6.37 4.67
N LEU A 154 0.39 6.82 5.82
CA LEU A 154 1.03 6.54 7.10
C LEU A 154 0.96 5.06 7.47
N THR A 155 -0.15 4.39 7.16
CA THR A 155 -0.37 2.97 7.48
C THR A 155 0.39 1.99 6.61
N THR A 156 1.08 2.44 5.54
CA THR A 156 2.04 1.58 4.82
C THR A 156 3.39 1.42 5.56
N ASN A 157 3.57 2.07 6.71
CA ASN A 157 4.74 1.91 7.56
C ASN A 157 4.38 1.08 8.80
N LYS A 158 5.15 0.02 9.08
CA LYS A 158 4.87 -0.93 10.15
C LYS A 158 4.71 -0.29 11.54
N THR A 159 5.59 0.65 11.89
CA THR A 159 5.53 1.33 13.18
C THR A 159 4.28 2.20 13.29
N ASN A 160 3.96 2.96 12.23
CA ASN A 160 2.74 3.78 12.21
C ASN A 160 1.46 2.94 12.22
N ALA A 161 1.42 1.84 11.46
CA ALA A 161 0.31 0.90 11.45
C ALA A 161 0.09 0.30 12.85
N ALA A 162 1.16 -0.07 13.57
CA ALA A 162 1.06 -0.52 14.96
C ALA A 162 0.55 0.58 15.90
N LEU A 163 0.98 1.82 15.74
CA LEU A 163 0.55 2.94 16.59
C LEU A 163 -0.91 3.35 16.38
N ILE A 164 -1.47 3.22 15.17
CA ILE A 164 -2.87 3.60 14.87
C ILE A 164 -3.88 2.50 15.21
N SER A 165 -3.39 1.30 15.53
CA SER A 165 -4.20 0.10 15.77
C SER A 165 -4.02 -0.47 17.18
N GLN A 166 -3.62 0.38 18.13
CA GLN A 166 -3.42 -0.04 19.53
C GLN A 166 -4.74 -0.25 20.25
N ASP A 167 -4.75 -1.16 21.23
CA ASP A 167 -5.92 -1.43 22.07
C ASP A 167 -7.18 -1.67 21.20
N ASP A 168 -8.28 -0.97 21.48
CA ASP A 168 -9.56 -1.09 20.75
C ASP A 168 -9.61 -0.23 19.47
N GLN A 169 -8.51 0.43 19.07
CA GLN A 169 -8.53 1.37 17.94
C GLN A 169 -8.77 0.70 16.60
N LEU A 170 -8.20 -0.49 16.37
CA LEU A 170 -8.47 -1.23 15.13
C LEU A 170 -9.94 -1.61 15.02
N GLU A 171 -10.50 -2.15 16.10
CA GLU A 171 -11.91 -2.52 16.14
C GLU A 171 -12.80 -1.31 15.84
N ALA A 172 -12.54 -0.15 16.46
CA ALA A 172 -13.28 1.08 16.19
C ALA A 172 -13.16 1.55 14.72
N LEU A 173 -11.98 1.40 14.09
CA LEU A 173 -11.78 1.72 12.67
C LEU A 173 -12.60 0.79 11.77
N ILE A 174 -12.59 -0.52 12.05
CA ILE A 174 -13.36 -1.52 11.30
C ILE A 174 -14.86 -1.24 11.43
N GLU A 175 -15.37 -1.06 12.65
CA GLU A 175 -16.78 -0.76 12.91
C GLU A 175 -17.23 0.51 12.18
N ARG A 176 -16.39 1.55 12.18
CA ARG A 176 -16.67 2.78 11.44
C ARG A 176 -16.69 2.54 9.94
N ALA A 177 -15.73 1.78 9.39
CA ALA A 177 -15.68 1.46 7.96
C ALA A 177 -16.97 0.76 7.50
N PHE A 178 -17.43 -0.24 8.27
CA PHE A 178 -18.70 -0.91 8.01
C PHE A 178 -19.89 0.05 8.12
N LYS A 179 -19.97 0.86 9.18
CA LYS A 179 -21.09 1.78 9.41
C LYS A 179 -21.23 2.82 8.29
N CYS A 180 -20.10 3.31 7.77
CA CYS A 180 -20.06 4.39 6.81
C CYS A 180 -19.95 3.91 5.36
N ASN A 181 -19.67 2.63 5.14
CA ASN A 181 -19.33 2.05 3.84
C ASN A 181 -18.24 2.86 3.10
N ASP A 182 -17.24 3.34 3.85
CA ASP A 182 -16.17 4.20 3.33
C ASP A 182 -15.02 3.34 2.78
N VAL A 183 -14.95 3.25 1.46
CA VAL A 183 -13.94 2.48 0.71
C VAL A 183 -12.51 2.85 1.14
N LEU A 184 -12.22 4.14 1.31
CA LEU A 184 -10.87 4.57 1.65
C LEU A 184 -10.51 4.27 3.10
N LEU A 185 -11.50 4.15 3.98
CA LEU A 185 -11.29 3.65 5.34
C LEU A 185 -11.03 2.14 5.35
N PHE A 186 -11.70 1.36 4.49
CA PHE A 186 -11.34 -0.05 4.29
C PHE A 186 -9.92 -0.21 3.76
N ARG A 187 -9.43 0.70 2.90
CA ARG A 187 -8.00 0.73 2.51
C ARG A 187 -7.05 0.94 3.69
N VAL A 188 -7.42 1.78 4.65
CA VAL A 188 -6.63 1.94 5.90
C VAL A 188 -6.64 0.64 6.71
N VAL A 189 -7.81 -0.01 6.83
CA VAL A 189 -7.94 -1.32 7.50
C VAL A 189 -7.08 -2.38 6.82
N ARG A 190 -7.12 -2.47 5.49
CA ARG A 190 -6.26 -3.35 4.68
C ARG A 190 -4.78 -3.12 4.97
N ASN A 191 -4.33 -1.86 4.94
CA ASN A 191 -2.94 -1.52 5.26
C ASN A 191 -2.54 -1.98 6.66
N ILE A 192 -3.43 -1.84 7.66
CA ILE A 192 -3.16 -2.33 9.01
C ILE A 192 -3.11 -3.87 9.03
N ALA A 193 -3.91 -4.57 8.24
CA ALA A 193 -3.83 -6.03 8.14
C ALA A 193 -2.48 -6.49 7.57
N GLN A 194 -1.96 -5.75 6.59
CA GLN A 194 -0.67 -6.04 5.96
C GLN A 194 0.55 -5.65 6.80
N PHE A 195 0.55 -4.44 7.35
CA PHE A 195 1.74 -3.83 7.96
C PHE A 195 1.66 -3.70 9.49
N GLY A 196 0.47 -3.88 10.06
CA GLY A 196 0.25 -3.83 11.50
C GLY A 196 0.79 -5.06 12.25
N PRO A 197 0.63 -5.08 13.58
CA PRO A 197 1.12 -6.16 14.41
C PRO A 197 0.29 -7.43 14.21
N VAL A 198 0.96 -8.59 14.26
CA VAL A 198 0.33 -9.91 14.12
C VAL A 198 -0.73 -10.16 15.20
N THR A 199 -0.61 -9.50 16.36
CA THR A 199 -1.60 -9.56 17.45
C THR A 199 -2.99 -9.04 17.07
N ASN A 200 -3.12 -8.31 15.95
CA ASN A 200 -4.42 -7.85 15.45
C ASN A 200 -5.26 -8.98 14.82
N ILE A 201 -4.70 -10.17 14.63
CA ILE A 201 -5.36 -11.28 13.93
C ILE A 201 -6.68 -11.70 14.58
N ASP A 202 -6.78 -11.67 15.91
CA ASP A 202 -8.00 -12.04 16.64
C ASP A 202 -9.17 -11.09 16.32
N ILE A 203 -8.85 -9.80 16.12
CA ILE A 203 -9.85 -8.80 15.70
C ILE A 203 -10.30 -9.11 14.28
N TYR A 204 -9.37 -9.39 13.35
CA TYR A 204 -9.75 -9.74 11.98
C TYR A 204 -10.58 -11.03 11.92
N GLU A 205 -10.24 -12.05 12.71
CA GLU A 205 -11.02 -13.29 12.81
C GLU A 205 -12.46 -13.02 13.26
N LYS A 206 -12.66 -12.14 14.26
CA LYS A 206 -13.97 -11.72 14.74
C LYS A 206 -14.83 -11.06 13.65
N TYR A 207 -14.21 -10.30 12.73
CA TYR A 207 -14.90 -9.59 11.65
C TYR A 207 -14.94 -10.35 10.33
N MET A 208 -14.22 -11.46 10.20
CA MET A 208 -14.03 -12.19 8.94
C MET A 208 -15.35 -12.53 8.23
N ASP A 209 -16.34 -13.06 8.94
CA ASP A 209 -17.62 -13.45 8.33
C ASP A 209 -18.38 -12.24 7.79
N LYS A 210 -18.34 -11.10 8.49
CA LYS A 210 -18.94 -9.84 8.03
C LYS A 210 -18.21 -9.26 6.82
N ILE A 211 -16.88 -9.38 6.78
CA ILE A 211 -16.09 -8.96 5.61
C ILE A 211 -16.49 -9.81 4.40
N ILE A 212 -16.52 -11.14 4.55
CA ILE A 212 -16.94 -12.07 3.49
C ILE A 212 -18.35 -11.77 2.99
N GLU A 213 -19.29 -11.55 3.90
CA GLU A 213 -20.67 -11.20 3.55
C GLU A 213 -20.73 -9.89 2.76
N LEU A 214 -20.05 -8.85 3.23
CA LEU A 214 -20.03 -7.56 2.55
C LEU A 214 -19.38 -7.66 1.16
N THR A 215 -18.28 -8.41 1.02
CA THR A 215 -17.59 -8.63 -0.27
C THR A 215 -18.53 -9.22 -1.32
N LYS A 216 -19.41 -10.15 -0.91
CA LYS A 216 -20.42 -10.75 -1.80
C LYS A 216 -21.56 -9.79 -2.15
N GLN A 217 -21.76 -8.74 -1.36
CA GLN A 217 -22.83 -7.75 -1.50
C GLN A 217 -22.38 -6.43 -2.15
N CYS A 218 -21.11 -6.31 -2.57
CA CYS A 218 -20.58 -5.08 -3.16
C CYS A 218 -21.28 -4.64 -4.46
N GLY A 219 -21.92 -5.57 -5.19
CA GLY A 219 -22.51 -5.28 -6.51
C GLY A 219 -21.47 -4.69 -7.46
N ASP A 220 -21.79 -3.53 -8.06
CA ASP A 220 -20.89 -2.83 -9.00
C ASP A 220 -19.76 -2.02 -8.31
N ASN A 221 -19.65 -2.06 -6.97
CA ASN A 221 -18.60 -1.35 -6.25
C ASN A 221 -17.31 -2.18 -6.16
N THR A 222 -16.62 -2.32 -7.30
CA THR A 222 -15.36 -3.06 -7.41
C THR A 222 -14.30 -2.53 -6.45
N ASP A 223 -14.17 -1.20 -6.30
CA ASP A 223 -13.19 -0.59 -5.40
C ASP A 223 -13.35 -1.10 -3.95
N LEU A 224 -14.58 -1.15 -3.45
CA LEU A 224 -14.86 -1.70 -2.12
C LEU A 224 -14.52 -3.18 -2.04
N GLN A 225 -14.90 -3.94 -3.06
CA GLN A 225 -14.63 -5.37 -3.12
C GLN A 225 -13.12 -5.68 -3.09
N ILE A 226 -12.32 -4.91 -3.81
CA ILE A 226 -10.86 -4.99 -3.82
C ILE A 226 -10.29 -4.74 -2.42
N GLU A 227 -10.76 -3.71 -1.70
CA GLU A 227 -10.25 -3.44 -0.34
C GLU A 227 -10.65 -4.54 0.66
N LEU A 228 -11.84 -5.13 0.52
CA LEU A 228 -12.29 -6.20 1.40
C LEU A 228 -11.55 -7.51 1.14
N ILE A 229 -11.42 -7.94 -0.13
CA ILE A 229 -10.61 -9.12 -0.48
C ILE A 229 -9.16 -8.89 -0.09
N GLY A 230 -8.61 -7.72 -0.41
CA GLY A 230 -7.25 -7.34 -0.03
C GLY A 230 -7.04 -7.32 1.49
N THR A 231 -8.08 -7.09 2.30
CA THR A 231 -8.01 -7.29 3.75
C THR A 231 -7.95 -8.77 4.11
N LEU A 232 -8.82 -9.60 3.50
CA LEU A 232 -8.87 -11.06 3.73
C LEU A 232 -7.54 -11.75 3.37
N VAL A 233 -6.82 -11.26 2.35
CA VAL A 233 -5.49 -11.75 1.94
C VAL A 233 -4.50 -11.83 3.11
N TYR A 234 -4.63 -10.94 4.11
CA TYR A 234 -3.71 -10.91 5.26
C TYR A 234 -4.22 -11.66 6.50
N ILE A 235 -5.42 -12.25 6.44
CA ILE A 235 -6.00 -13.05 7.54
C ILE A 235 -5.50 -14.50 7.45
N ASN A 236 -4.37 -14.78 8.10
CA ASN A 236 -3.68 -16.06 8.06
C ASN A 236 -4.08 -17.00 9.23
N ILE A 237 -5.35 -17.41 9.29
CA ILE A 237 -5.90 -18.29 10.35
C ILE A 237 -6.40 -19.64 9.80
N GLU A 238 -6.79 -20.57 10.67
CA GLU A 238 -7.27 -21.91 10.28
C GLU A 238 -8.76 -21.94 9.85
N LYS A 239 -9.55 -20.92 10.23
CA LYS A 239 -11.01 -20.80 9.98
C LYS A 239 -11.40 -20.91 8.49
N TRP A 240 -10.46 -20.75 7.56
CA TRP A 240 -10.70 -20.95 6.13
C TRP A 240 -11.25 -22.34 5.78
N ASP A 241 -10.95 -23.38 6.57
CA ASP A 241 -11.49 -24.72 6.33
C ASP A 241 -13.03 -24.74 6.41
N THR A 242 -13.57 -24.02 7.39
CA THR A 242 -14.99 -23.89 7.67
C THR A 242 -15.63 -22.99 6.63
N VAL A 243 -14.99 -21.86 6.29
CA VAL A 243 -15.48 -20.93 5.26
C VAL A 243 -15.59 -21.61 3.89
N LEU A 244 -14.60 -22.42 3.50
CA LEU A 244 -14.60 -23.12 2.22
C LEU A 244 -15.54 -24.34 2.21
N SER A 245 -15.74 -24.99 3.35
CA SER A 245 -16.63 -26.16 3.44
C SER A 245 -18.10 -25.78 3.63
N GLN A 246 -18.38 -24.58 4.16
CA GLN A 246 -19.71 -24.13 4.53
C GLN A 246 -20.06 -22.84 3.79
N GLY A 247 -20.61 -22.98 2.59
CA GLY A 247 -21.21 -21.86 1.87
C GLY A 247 -20.86 -21.81 0.39
N ASP A 248 -21.11 -20.64 -0.18
CA ASP A 248 -20.94 -20.27 -1.58
C ASP A 248 -19.66 -19.47 -1.83
N PHE A 249 -18.77 -19.37 -0.84
CA PHE A 249 -17.59 -18.52 -0.96
C PHE A 249 -16.62 -19.01 -2.03
N LEU A 250 -16.51 -20.34 -2.21
CA LEU A 250 -15.69 -20.91 -3.28
C LEU A 250 -16.25 -20.58 -4.67
N ASP A 251 -17.57 -20.58 -4.83
CA ASP A 251 -18.24 -20.16 -6.07
C ASP A 251 -18.03 -18.67 -6.34
N PHE A 252 -18.09 -17.85 -5.29
CA PHE A 252 -17.77 -16.42 -5.37
C PHE A 252 -16.32 -16.18 -5.86
N ILE A 253 -15.35 -16.90 -5.29
CA ILE A 253 -13.94 -16.84 -5.73
C ILE A 253 -13.81 -17.28 -7.18
N HIS A 254 -14.53 -18.33 -7.58
CA HIS A 254 -14.52 -18.80 -8.97
C HIS A 254 -15.00 -17.69 -9.93
N ASN A 255 -16.10 -17.00 -9.62
CA ASN A 255 -16.64 -15.96 -10.48
C ASN A 255 -15.69 -14.76 -10.65
N ASN A 256 -14.94 -14.41 -9.60
CA ASN A 256 -13.96 -13.32 -9.67
C ASN A 256 -12.74 -13.65 -10.57
N LEU A 257 -12.45 -14.93 -10.83
CA LEU A 257 -11.33 -15.33 -11.68
C LEU A 257 -11.66 -15.36 -13.17
N VAL A 258 -12.92 -15.20 -13.56
CA VAL A 258 -13.32 -15.21 -14.97
C VAL A 258 -12.84 -13.92 -15.64
N SER A 259 -11.85 -14.05 -16.53
CA SER A 259 -11.05 -12.97 -17.11
C SER A 259 -11.81 -11.92 -17.91
N ASP A 260 -13.01 -12.24 -18.40
CA ASP A 260 -13.81 -11.34 -19.24
C ASP A 260 -14.76 -10.44 -18.42
N TYR A 261 -14.93 -10.71 -17.13
CA TYR A 261 -15.94 -10.06 -16.28
C TYR A 261 -15.35 -9.28 -15.09
N SER A 262 -14.10 -9.53 -14.73
CA SER A 262 -13.47 -8.94 -13.54
C SER A 262 -12.29 -8.05 -13.92
N GLU A 263 -12.14 -6.93 -13.20
CA GLU A 263 -10.98 -6.04 -13.33
C GLU A 263 -9.70 -6.74 -12.84
N ASP A 264 -8.56 -6.43 -13.47
CA ASP A 264 -7.28 -7.10 -13.15
C ASP A 264 -6.88 -6.95 -11.69
N ASP A 265 -7.13 -5.79 -11.06
CA ASP A 265 -6.86 -5.59 -9.63
C ASP A 265 -7.70 -6.54 -8.75
N LEU A 266 -8.97 -6.77 -9.11
CA LEU A 266 -9.84 -7.70 -8.38
C LEU A 266 -9.39 -9.16 -8.57
N VAL A 267 -8.99 -9.52 -9.79
CA VAL A 267 -8.45 -10.85 -10.11
C VAL A 267 -7.17 -11.08 -9.30
N LEU A 268 -6.28 -10.09 -9.24
CA LEU A 268 -5.01 -10.16 -8.51
C LEU A 268 -5.24 -10.42 -7.01
N GLU A 269 -6.11 -9.65 -6.36
CA GLU A 269 -6.43 -9.87 -4.94
C GLU A 269 -7.07 -11.25 -4.70
N THR A 270 -7.89 -11.71 -5.65
CA THR A 270 -8.52 -13.04 -5.57
C THR A 270 -7.48 -14.16 -5.66
N ILE A 271 -6.50 -14.03 -6.56
CA ILE A 271 -5.36 -14.96 -6.68
C ILE A 271 -4.57 -15.01 -5.36
N MET A 272 -4.26 -13.84 -4.79
CA MET A 272 -3.55 -13.75 -3.52
C MET A 272 -4.35 -14.41 -2.39
N LEU A 273 -5.67 -14.22 -2.36
CA LEU A 273 -6.54 -14.80 -1.35
C LEU A 273 -6.54 -16.33 -1.44
N ILE A 274 -6.55 -16.93 -2.63
CA ILE A 274 -6.45 -18.38 -2.81
C ILE A 274 -5.17 -18.93 -2.16
N GLY A 275 -4.04 -18.26 -2.35
CA GLY A 275 -2.78 -18.60 -1.68
C GLY A 275 -2.87 -18.49 -0.15
N THR A 276 -3.62 -17.51 0.36
CA THR A 276 -3.89 -17.34 1.79
C THR A 276 -4.81 -18.41 2.36
N MET A 277 -5.83 -18.86 1.63
CA MET A 277 -6.79 -19.86 2.09
C MET A 277 -6.21 -21.29 2.11
N CYS A 278 -5.25 -21.58 1.22
CA CYS A 278 -4.58 -22.88 1.12
C CYS A 278 -3.62 -23.10 2.31
N ARG A 279 -4.18 -23.49 3.47
CA ARG A 279 -3.47 -23.66 4.75
C ARG A 279 -3.70 -24.99 5.46
N SER A 280 -4.65 -25.79 5.00
CA SER A 280 -4.94 -27.11 5.56
C SER A 280 -5.28 -28.09 4.43
N GLU A 281 -5.18 -29.40 4.71
CA GLU A 281 -5.60 -30.43 3.75
C GLU A 281 -7.07 -30.25 3.34
N LYS A 282 -7.97 -29.87 4.25
CA LYS A 282 -9.38 -29.60 3.93
C LYS A 282 -9.55 -28.44 2.96
N CYS A 283 -8.83 -27.33 3.17
CA CYS A 283 -8.85 -26.20 2.23
C CYS A 283 -8.32 -26.63 0.85
N ALA A 284 -7.23 -27.42 0.84
CA ALA A 284 -6.65 -27.92 -0.38
C ALA A 284 -7.59 -28.88 -1.12
N GLU A 285 -8.31 -29.76 -0.42
CA GLU A 285 -9.36 -30.63 -0.97
C GLU A 285 -10.50 -29.82 -1.59
N ALA A 286 -10.97 -28.76 -0.90
CA ALA A 286 -12.00 -27.87 -1.45
C ALA A 286 -11.54 -27.17 -2.73
N ILE A 287 -10.31 -26.63 -2.74
CA ILE A 287 -9.73 -25.99 -3.92
C ILE A 287 -9.52 -27.01 -5.06
N ALA A 288 -9.00 -28.20 -4.75
CA ALA A 288 -8.78 -29.29 -5.71
C ALA A 288 -10.09 -29.82 -6.31
N GLY A 289 -11.17 -29.85 -5.54
CA GLY A 289 -12.50 -30.21 -6.01
C GLY A 289 -13.18 -29.15 -6.89
N SER A 290 -12.57 -27.96 -7.02
CA SER A 290 -13.03 -26.87 -7.88
C SER A 290 -12.21 -26.74 -9.16
N TYR A 291 -12.62 -25.86 -10.07
CA TYR A 291 -11.85 -25.55 -11.29
C TYR A 291 -10.79 -24.43 -11.08
N ILE A 292 -10.54 -24.00 -9.84
CA ILE A 292 -9.64 -22.87 -9.54
C ILE A 292 -8.20 -23.13 -10.05
N ILE A 293 -7.66 -24.34 -9.89
CA ILE A 293 -6.29 -24.63 -10.37
C ILE A 293 -6.19 -24.50 -11.89
N GLY A 294 -7.25 -24.91 -12.62
CA GLY A 294 -7.36 -24.74 -14.07
C GLY A 294 -7.42 -23.27 -14.47
N MET A 295 -8.27 -22.47 -13.81
CA MET A 295 -8.35 -21.03 -14.09
C MET A 295 -7.05 -20.30 -13.78
N LEU A 296 -6.33 -20.64 -12.71
CA LEU A 296 -5.00 -20.08 -12.44
C LEU A 296 -4.03 -20.37 -13.59
N HIS A 297 -4.15 -21.53 -14.26
CA HIS A 297 -3.29 -21.91 -15.38
C HIS A 297 -3.63 -21.09 -16.62
N GLU A 298 -4.92 -20.94 -16.92
CA GLU A 298 -5.42 -20.09 -18.00
C GLU A 298 -5.00 -18.63 -17.79
N LEU A 299 -5.15 -18.11 -16.57
CA LEU A 299 -4.74 -16.75 -16.20
C LEU A 299 -3.23 -16.55 -16.35
N LEU A 300 -2.41 -17.54 -15.96
CA LEU A 300 -0.97 -17.44 -16.15
C LEU A 300 -0.61 -17.31 -17.63
N GLY A 301 -1.29 -18.04 -18.51
CA GLY A 301 -1.12 -17.92 -19.96
C GLY A 301 -1.63 -16.59 -20.53
N ALA A 302 -2.77 -16.10 -20.03
CA ALA A 302 -3.38 -14.86 -20.49
C ALA A 302 -2.66 -13.59 -20.01
N LYS A 303 -1.98 -13.64 -18.86
CA LYS A 303 -1.36 -12.50 -18.18
C LYS A 303 0.17 -12.57 -18.13
N GLN A 304 0.82 -13.27 -19.06
CA GLN A 304 2.29 -13.45 -19.07
C GLN A 304 3.10 -12.15 -19.17
N GLU A 305 2.51 -11.07 -19.67
CA GLU A 305 3.17 -9.76 -19.79
C GLU A 305 3.11 -8.91 -18.50
N ASP A 306 2.33 -9.35 -17.51
CA ASP A 306 2.18 -8.68 -16.22
C ASP A 306 2.99 -9.42 -15.13
N ASP A 307 4.16 -8.87 -14.81
CA ASP A 307 5.07 -9.40 -13.78
C ASP A 307 4.38 -9.63 -12.43
N GLU A 308 3.43 -8.77 -12.04
CA GLU A 308 2.77 -8.88 -10.74
C GLU A 308 1.77 -10.04 -10.73
N MET A 309 0.95 -10.17 -11.80
CA MET A 309 0.08 -11.33 -12.00
C MET A 309 0.88 -12.64 -12.01
N VAL A 310 1.96 -12.71 -12.81
CA VAL A 310 2.83 -13.89 -12.89
C VAL A 310 3.38 -14.23 -11.51
N GLN A 311 3.89 -13.23 -10.77
CA GLN A 311 4.44 -13.45 -9.45
C GLN A 311 3.40 -13.97 -8.44
N GLN A 312 2.19 -13.41 -8.42
CA GLN A 312 1.15 -13.86 -7.47
C GLN A 312 0.61 -15.23 -7.83
N ILE A 313 0.41 -15.55 -9.11
CA ILE A 313 0.00 -16.89 -9.54
C ILE A 313 1.06 -17.92 -9.15
N LEU A 314 2.34 -17.64 -9.42
CA LEU A 314 3.44 -18.51 -8.99
C LEU A 314 3.50 -18.68 -7.48
N TYR A 315 3.19 -17.63 -6.71
CA TYR A 315 3.16 -17.72 -5.25
C TYR A 315 2.03 -18.62 -4.78
N THR A 316 0.83 -18.47 -5.36
CA THR A 316 -0.31 -19.32 -5.09
C THR A 316 -0.03 -20.78 -5.46
N TYR A 317 0.64 -21.04 -6.59
CA TYR A 317 1.11 -22.39 -6.96
C TYR A 317 2.12 -22.96 -5.99
N HIS A 318 3.09 -22.17 -5.55
CA HIS A 318 4.03 -22.58 -4.53
C HIS A 318 3.32 -23.05 -3.26
N ARG A 319 2.25 -22.36 -2.85
CA ARG A 319 1.41 -22.75 -1.70
C ARG A 319 0.59 -24.02 -1.96
N LEU A 320 0.03 -24.17 -3.15
CA LEU A 320 -0.78 -25.35 -3.51
C LEU A 320 0.07 -26.62 -3.56
N LEU A 321 1.34 -26.56 -3.99
CA LEU A 321 2.21 -27.73 -4.10
C LEU A 321 2.52 -28.43 -2.76
N TYR A 322 2.33 -27.77 -1.62
CA TYR A 322 2.54 -28.39 -0.30
C TYR A 322 1.54 -29.51 -0.01
N TYR A 323 0.31 -29.42 -0.54
CA TYR A 323 -0.76 -30.38 -0.27
C TYR A 323 -0.83 -31.41 -1.39
N ARG A 324 -1.07 -32.67 -1.03
CA ARG A 324 -0.98 -33.78 -1.98
C ARG A 324 -2.03 -33.68 -3.08
N VAL A 325 -3.28 -33.43 -2.71
CA VAL A 325 -4.42 -33.41 -3.64
C VAL A 325 -4.30 -32.32 -4.72
N THR A 326 -3.87 -31.12 -4.33
CA THR A 326 -3.63 -30.01 -5.26
C THR A 326 -2.37 -30.24 -6.09
N ARG A 327 -1.31 -30.79 -5.49
CA ARG A 327 -0.07 -31.13 -6.20
C ARG A 327 -0.29 -32.18 -7.29
N GLU A 328 -1.06 -33.24 -7.03
CA GLU A 328 -1.38 -34.27 -8.04
C GLU A 328 -2.09 -33.63 -9.25
N ILE A 329 -3.09 -32.77 -9.04
CA ILE A 329 -3.74 -32.02 -10.14
C ILE A 329 -2.74 -31.16 -10.90
N MET A 330 -1.88 -30.41 -10.19
CA MET A 330 -0.89 -29.55 -10.83
C MET A 330 0.11 -30.34 -11.67
N LEU A 331 0.63 -31.47 -11.18
CA LEU A 331 1.66 -32.24 -11.87
C LEU A 331 1.11 -33.11 -13.00
N GLU A 332 -0.11 -33.62 -12.86
CA GLU A 332 -0.68 -34.60 -13.81
C GLU A 332 -1.66 -33.99 -14.80
N GLN A 333 -2.42 -32.97 -14.38
CA GLN A 333 -3.54 -32.42 -15.17
C GLN A 333 -3.23 -31.04 -15.76
N THR A 334 -2.08 -30.45 -15.42
CA THR A 334 -1.65 -29.17 -15.97
C THR A 334 -0.25 -29.24 -16.56
N GLN A 335 0.10 -28.31 -17.43
CA GLN A 335 1.46 -28.15 -17.97
C GLN A 335 2.32 -27.20 -17.12
N ILE A 336 1.97 -27.00 -15.85
CA ILE A 336 2.52 -25.91 -15.05
C ILE A 336 4.03 -26.01 -14.83
N VAL A 337 4.58 -27.22 -14.68
CA VAL A 337 6.02 -27.38 -14.47
C VAL A 337 6.80 -26.91 -15.70
N ASN A 338 6.30 -27.20 -16.91
CA ASN A 338 6.88 -26.71 -18.16
C ASN A 338 6.84 -25.18 -18.23
N VAL A 339 5.69 -24.58 -17.91
CA VAL A 339 5.56 -23.11 -17.87
C VAL A 339 6.52 -22.49 -16.84
N ILE A 340 6.64 -23.08 -15.64
CA ILE A 340 7.57 -22.60 -14.61
C ILE A 340 9.03 -22.72 -15.08
N LEU A 341 9.38 -23.77 -15.82
CA LEU A 341 10.72 -23.94 -16.39
C LEU A 341 11.06 -22.85 -17.41
N GLU A 342 10.09 -22.39 -18.21
CA GLU A 342 10.29 -21.28 -19.15
C GLU A 342 10.60 -19.96 -18.44
N LEU A 343 10.10 -19.78 -17.20
CA LEU A 343 10.32 -18.60 -16.37
C LEU A 343 11.66 -18.62 -15.59
N LEU A 344 12.51 -19.64 -15.78
CA LEU A 344 13.81 -19.73 -15.09
C LEU A 344 14.73 -18.53 -15.36
N ASN A 345 14.67 -17.98 -16.58
CA ASN A 345 15.48 -16.83 -17.03
C ASN A 345 14.69 -15.51 -17.04
N ASP A 346 13.56 -15.44 -16.34
CA ASP A 346 12.74 -14.24 -16.28
C ASP A 346 13.57 -13.00 -15.86
N LYS A 347 13.25 -11.83 -16.39
CA LYS A 347 14.00 -10.60 -16.10
C LYS A 347 13.83 -10.16 -14.64
N ASN A 348 12.69 -10.45 -14.04
CA ASN A 348 12.35 -10.09 -12.67
C ASN A 348 13.04 -11.03 -11.66
N PRO A 349 13.91 -10.52 -10.77
CA PRO A 349 14.63 -11.34 -9.80
C PRO A 349 13.71 -12.03 -8.78
N ASN A 350 12.54 -11.46 -8.47
CA ASN A 350 11.59 -12.04 -7.53
C ASN A 350 10.91 -13.27 -8.15
N ILE A 351 10.52 -13.18 -9.43
CA ILE A 351 9.98 -14.30 -10.19
C ILE A 351 11.01 -15.42 -10.24
N ARG A 352 12.26 -15.15 -10.64
CA ARG A 352 13.32 -16.19 -10.66
C ARG A 352 13.52 -16.87 -9.32
N LYS A 353 13.50 -16.11 -8.22
CA LYS A 353 13.63 -16.68 -6.87
C LYS A 353 12.47 -17.63 -6.55
N LEU A 354 11.24 -17.22 -6.87
CA LEU A 354 10.04 -18.00 -6.64
C LEU A 354 9.97 -19.24 -7.53
N VAL A 355 10.32 -19.13 -8.81
CA VAL A 355 10.47 -20.24 -9.75
C VAL A 355 11.42 -21.29 -9.18
N ASN A 356 12.63 -20.88 -8.75
CA ASN A 356 13.60 -21.81 -8.17
C ASN A 356 13.05 -22.52 -6.94
N SER A 357 12.46 -21.78 -6.00
CA SER A 357 11.86 -22.34 -4.79
C SER A 357 10.72 -23.31 -5.10
N THR A 358 9.96 -23.06 -6.16
CA THR A 358 8.82 -23.86 -6.58
C THR A 358 9.28 -25.15 -7.26
N LEU A 359 10.26 -25.07 -8.16
CA LEU A 359 10.87 -26.25 -8.80
C LEU A 359 11.61 -27.14 -7.79
N ASP A 360 12.21 -26.56 -6.76
CA ASP A 360 12.83 -27.33 -5.68
C ASP A 360 11.78 -28.12 -4.89
N LEU A 361 10.58 -27.55 -4.67
CA LEU A 361 9.47 -28.27 -4.07
C LEU A 361 8.95 -29.40 -4.97
N VAL A 362 8.82 -29.18 -6.29
CA VAL A 362 8.44 -30.24 -7.24
C VAL A 362 9.44 -31.40 -7.21
N GLN A 363 10.74 -31.10 -7.21
CA GLN A 363 11.81 -32.10 -7.15
C GLN A 363 11.76 -33.01 -5.90
N LEU A 364 11.14 -32.55 -4.80
CA LEU A 364 10.98 -33.35 -3.58
C LEU A 364 9.87 -34.40 -3.70
N HIS A 365 8.94 -34.22 -4.62
CA HIS A 365 7.71 -35.00 -4.69
C HIS A 365 7.56 -35.82 -5.97
N ASP A 366 8.34 -35.53 -7.03
CA ASP A 366 8.28 -36.26 -8.30
C ASP A 366 9.68 -36.51 -8.88
N GLU A 367 10.06 -37.79 -9.01
CA GLU A 367 11.39 -38.18 -9.50
C GLU A 367 11.56 -37.98 -11.01
N ILE A 368 10.48 -38.01 -11.81
CA ILE A 368 10.54 -37.78 -13.26
C ILE A 368 10.84 -36.30 -13.49
N TRP A 369 10.00 -35.43 -12.93
CA TRP A 369 10.21 -33.98 -13.00
C TRP A 369 11.55 -33.57 -12.41
N LYS A 370 12.04 -34.27 -11.38
CA LYS A 370 13.36 -33.98 -10.81
C LYS A 370 14.51 -34.18 -11.80
N GLN A 371 14.45 -35.19 -12.66
CA GLN A 371 15.47 -35.38 -13.69
C GLN A 371 15.34 -34.29 -14.78
N GLU A 372 14.12 -33.99 -15.21
CA GLU A 372 13.88 -32.96 -16.24
C GLU A 372 14.31 -31.56 -15.79
N ILE A 373 13.95 -31.18 -14.56
CA ILE A 373 14.34 -29.89 -13.96
C ILE A 373 15.87 -29.77 -13.86
N LYS A 374 16.56 -30.84 -13.45
CA LYS A 374 18.04 -30.84 -13.38
C LYS A 374 18.68 -30.69 -14.75
N THR A 375 18.18 -31.43 -15.74
CA THR A 375 18.63 -31.32 -17.13
C THR A 375 18.45 -29.90 -17.64
N LYS A 376 17.27 -29.32 -17.46
CA LYS A 376 16.98 -27.96 -17.93
C LYS A 376 17.84 -26.90 -17.24
N LYS A 377 17.99 -26.97 -15.91
CA LYS A 377 18.88 -26.07 -15.16
C LYS A 377 20.34 -26.20 -15.63
N PHE A 378 20.81 -27.41 -15.95
CA PHE A 378 22.15 -27.65 -16.47
C PHE A 378 22.34 -27.09 -17.89
N GLU A 379 21.41 -27.34 -18.79
CA GLU A 379 21.42 -26.78 -20.15
C GLU A 379 21.50 -25.25 -20.12
N MET A 380 20.63 -24.62 -19.33
CA MET A 380 20.59 -23.17 -19.21
C MET A 380 21.85 -22.57 -18.58
N HIS A 381 22.46 -23.25 -17.60
CA HIS A 381 23.74 -22.81 -17.05
C HIS A 381 24.85 -22.83 -18.11
N ASN A 382 24.81 -23.82 -19.01
CA ASN A 382 25.83 -24.02 -20.03
C ASN A 382 25.61 -23.21 -21.32
N GLU A 383 24.39 -22.80 -21.62
CA GLU A 383 24.09 -21.84 -22.71
C GLU A 383 24.79 -20.49 -22.52
N VAL A 384 25.16 -20.12 -21.29
CA VAL A 384 25.95 -18.90 -21.01
C VAL A 384 27.42 -19.04 -21.44
N TYR A 385 27.88 -20.28 -21.69
CA TYR A 385 29.26 -20.61 -22.07
C TYR A 385 29.42 -21.04 -23.54
N LEU A 386 28.32 -21.05 -24.30
CA LEU A 386 28.28 -21.28 -25.75
C LEU A 386 27.97 -19.97 -26.47
#